data_AF-A0A699UKF6-F1
#
_entry.id   AF-A0A699UKF6-F1
#
_cell.length_a   1.000
_cell.length_b   1.000
_cell.length_c   1.000
_cell.angle_alpha   90.00
_cell.angle_beta   90.00
_cell.angle_gamma   90.00
#
_symmetry.space_group_name_H-M   'P 1'
#
loop_
_entity.id
_entity.type
_entity.pdbx_description
1 polymer ?
#
loop_
_entity_poly.entity_id
_entity_poly.type
_entity_poly.pdbx_seq_one_letter_code
_entity_poly.pdbx_strand_id
1 'polypeptide(L)'
;SILDDERVRQYATILDKGSAARFSFAAAIFGGTSEAYFWLQLPRALKHLMNNLANKSLQKVSEKSSSSETDDASLLSRISSKGKSATSSSKRNAV
;
A
#
# COMPACT_ATOMS: atom_id res chain seq x y z
N SER A 1 -18.39 -21.73 4.61
CA SER A 1 -17.81 -20.36 4.52
C SER A 1 -16.33 -20.52 4.22
N ILE A 2 -15.61 -19.52 3.69
CA ILE A 2 -14.14 -19.62 3.52
C ILE A 2 -13.42 -19.81 4.87
N LEU A 3 -14.07 -19.41 5.96
CA LEU A 3 -13.67 -19.70 7.33
C LEU A 3 -14.73 -20.58 7.99
N ASP A 4 -14.37 -21.82 8.30
CA ASP A 4 -15.19 -22.71 9.12
C ASP A 4 -14.98 -22.41 10.61
N ASP A 5 -15.99 -22.66 11.44
CA ASP A 5 -15.96 -22.38 12.88
C ASP A 5 -14.77 -23.06 13.58
N GLU A 6 -14.33 -24.21 13.08
CA GLU A 6 -13.14 -24.90 13.57
C GLU A 6 -11.87 -24.08 13.34
N ARG A 7 -11.71 -23.49 12.16
CA ARG A 7 -10.55 -22.65 11.81
C ARG A 7 -10.55 -21.36 12.61
N VAL A 8 -11.74 -20.81 12.89
CA VAL A 8 -11.88 -19.65 13.77
C VAL A 8 -11.41 -19.98 15.19
N ARG A 9 -11.79 -21.14 15.73
CA ARG A 9 -11.31 -21.60 17.05
C ARG A 9 -9.79 -21.83 17.07
N GLN A 10 -9.23 -22.46 16.04
CA GLN A 10 -7.79 -22.65 15.91
C GLN A 10 -7.04 -21.32 15.79
N TYR A 11 -7.58 -20.36 15.06
CA TYR A 11 -6.98 -19.03 14.98
C TYR A 11 -7.02 -18.30 16.33
N ALA A 12 -8.09 -18.46 17.11
CA ALA A 12 -8.20 -17.84 18.43
C ALA A 12 -7.09 -18.29 19.40
N THR A 13 -6.64 -19.54 19.33
CA THR A 13 -5.57 -20.05 20.20
C THR A 13 -4.18 -19.53 19.86
N ILE A 14 -4.00 -19.00 18.64
CA ILE A 14 -2.72 -18.45 18.18
C ILE A 14 -2.70 -16.92 18.13
N LEU A 15 -3.82 -16.26 18.42
CA LEU A 15 -3.98 -14.81 18.30
C LEU A 15 -2.97 -14.06 19.19
N ASP A 16 -2.72 -14.58 20.38
CA ASP A 16 -1.80 -14.06 21.39
C ASP A 16 -0.33 -14.45 21.13
N LYS A 17 -0.06 -15.39 20.22
CA LYS A 17 1.28 -15.95 19.94
C LYS A 17 2.15 -15.08 19.02
N GLY A 18 1.73 -13.84 18.75
CA GLY A 18 2.51 -12.89 17.95
C GLY A 18 2.25 -12.97 16.44
N SER A 19 3.05 -12.25 15.66
CA SER A 19 2.87 -12.13 14.20
C SER A 19 3.34 -13.37 13.43
N ALA A 20 4.43 -14.01 13.88
CA ALA A 20 4.98 -15.19 13.22
C ALA A 20 4.00 -16.37 13.21
N ALA A 21 3.36 -16.66 14.36
CA ALA A 21 2.36 -17.73 14.48
C ALA A 21 1.14 -17.49 13.58
N ARG A 22 0.63 -16.24 13.56
CA ARG A 22 -0.49 -15.85 12.68
C ARG A 22 -0.12 -15.91 11.21
N PHE A 23 1.12 -15.54 10.86
CA PHE A 23 1.64 -15.65 9.51
C PHE A 23 1.74 -17.12 9.06
N SER A 24 2.36 -17.99 9.88
CA SER A 24 2.47 -19.42 9.55
C SER A 24 1.11 -20.09 9.43
N PHE A 25 0.15 -19.72 10.27
CA PHE A 25 -1.23 -20.20 10.16
C PHE A 25 -1.89 -19.75 8.87
N ALA A 26 -1.81 -18.46 8.53
CA ALA A 26 -2.36 -17.95 7.28
C ALA A 26 -1.70 -18.62 6.06
N ALA A 27 -0.37 -18.83 6.09
CA ALA A 27 0.35 -19.54 5.02
C ALA A 27 -0.12 -21.00 4.90
N ALA A 28 -0.40 -21.68 6.02
CA ALA A 28 -0.87 -23.05 6.02
C ALA A 28 -2.31 -23.21 5.49
N ILE A 29 -3.16 -22.18 5.66
CA ILE A 29 -4.57 -22.20 5.21
C ILE A 29 -4.70 -21.73 3.77
N PHE A 30 -4.03 -20.64 3.41
CA PHE A 30 -4.21 -19.98 2.12
C PHE A 30 -3.14 -20.39 1.09
N GLY A 31 -1.97 -20.88 1.55
CA GLY A 31 -0.98 -21.56 0.71
C GLY A 31 0.20 -20.69 0.29
N GLY A 32 0.08 -19.37 0.28
CA GLY A 32 1.16 -18.45 -0.10
C GLY A 32 1.71 -17.55 1.00
N THR A 33 3.00 -17.21 0.92
CA THR A 33 3.63 -16.16 1.75
C THR A 33 3.04 -14.77 1.48
N SER A 34 2.70 -14.47 0.22
CA SER A 34 2.03 -13.22 -0.17
C SER A 34 0.65 -13.09 0.45
N GLU A 35 -0.14 -14.17 0.44
CA GLU A 35 -1.47 -14.21 1.05
C GLU A 35 -1.37 -14.13 2.57
N ALA A 36 -0.45 -14.87 3.18
CA ALA A 36 -0.20 -14.78 4.61
C ALA A 36 0.16 -13.37 5.06
N TYR A 37 1.00 -12.67 4.27
CA TYR A 37 1.36 -11.28 4.54
C TYR A 37 0.15 -10.35 4.39
N PHE A 38 -0.65 -10.53 3.33
CA PHE A 38 -1.89 -9.78 3.14
C PHE A 38 -2.83 -9.90 4.34
N TRP A 39 -3.11 -11.14 4.79
CA TRP A 39 -3.99 -11.39 5.93
C TRP A 39 -3.44 -10.83 7.25
N LEU A 40 -2.12 -10.82 7.43
CA LEU A 40 -1.49 -10.23 8.61
C LEU A 40 -1.65 -8.69 8.66
N GLN A 41 -1.60 -8.03 7.51
CA GLN A 41 -1.70 -6.57 7.42
C GLN A 41 -3.14 -6.06 7.36
N LEU A 42 -4.10 -6.91 6.98
CA LEU A 42 -5.50 -6.53 6.77
C LEU A 42 -6.12 -5.79 7.98
N PRO A 43 -5.99 -6.23 9.24
CA PRO A 43 -6.57 -5.50 10.38
C PRO A 43 -6.02 -4.08 10.53
N ARG A 44 -4.72 -3.89 10.24
CA ARG A 44 -4.08 -2.58 10.28
C ARG A 44 -4.57 -1.69 9.14
N ALA A 45 -4.64 -2.24 7.92
CA ALA A 45 -5.15 -1.52 6.76
C ALA A 45 -6.59 -1.04 6.98
N LEU A 46 -7.45 -1.90 7.55
CA LEU A 46 -8.82 -1.53 7.90
C LEU A 46 -8.86 -0.45 8.98
N LYS A 47 -8.05 -0.58 10.04
CA LYS A 47 -7.92 0.48 11.06
C LYS A 47 -7.50 1.81 10.45
N HIS A 48 -6.51 1.80 9.55
CA HIS A 48 -6.07 2.99 8.85
C HIS A 48 -7.18 3.58 7.97
N LEU A 49 -7.91 2.75 7.24
CA LEU A 49 -9.05 3.19 6.43
C LEU A 49 -10.14 3.84 7.29
N MET A 50 -10.52 3.20 8.40
CA MET A 50 -11.52 3.73 9.33
C MET A 50 -11.08 5.04 9.98
N ASN A 51 -9.82 5.12 10.42
CA ASN A 51 -9.26 6.35 10.96
C ASN A 51 -9.24 7.45 9.91
N ASN A 52 -8.91 7.13 8.67
CA ASN A 52 -8.91 8.10 7.58
C ASN A 52 -10.33 8.60 7.30
N LEU A 53 -11.32 7.70 7.27
CA LEU A 53 -12.73 8.07 7.08
C LEU A 53 -13.25 8.96 8.23
N ALA A 54 -12.94 8.62 9.48
CA ALA A 54 -13.33 9.39 10.65
C ALA A 54 -12.59 10.73 10.75
N ASN A 55 -11.31 10.77 10.36
CA ASN A 55 -10.54 12.01 10.36
C ASN A 55 -10.94 12.92 9.20
N LYS A 56 -11.27 12.39 8.02
CA LYS A 56 -11.80 13.17 6.89
C LYS A 56 -13.12 13.86 7.23
N SER A 57 -13.97 13.27 8.07
CA SER A 57 -15.20 13.93 8.53
C SER A 57 -14.91 15.09 9.50
N LEU A 58 -13.85 14.98 10.32
CA LEU A 58 -13.39 16.04 11.24
C LEU A 58 -12.50 17.09 10.56
N GLN A 59 -11.78 16.73 9.51
CA GLN A 59 -10.87 17.63 8.78
C GLN A 59 -11.63 18.75 8.06
N LYS A 60 -12.91 18.53 7.72
CA LYS A 60 -13.80 19.58 7.21
C LYS A 60 -14.08 20.71 8.23
N VAL A 61 -13.84 20.49 9.53
CA VAL A 61 -13.99 21.52 10.58
C VAL A 61 -12.65 22.18 10.96
N SER A 62 -11.52 21.53 10.65
CA SER A 62 -10.17 22.02 10.96
C SER A 62 -9.39 22.52 9.73
N GLU A 63 -10.06 22.76 8.60
CA GLU A 63 -9.50 23.52 7.47
C GLU A 63 -9.64 25.04 7.73
N LYS A 64 -9.05 25.49 8.83
CA LYS A 64 -8.70 26.89 9.07
C LYS A 64 -7.39 26.98 9.86
N SER A 65 -6.36 26.25 9.42
CA SER A 65 -4.94 26.66 9.53
C SER A 65 -4.02 25.51 9.15
N SER A 66 -3.47 25.61 7.94
CA SER A 66 -2.11 25.26 7.54
C SER A 66 -2.13 24.75 6.10
N SER A 67 -1.84 25.70 5.21
CA SER A 67 -1.46 25.41 3.83
C SER A 67 -0.22 24.52 3.83
N SER A 68 -0.39 23.27 3.42
CA SER A 68 0.69 22.47 2.83
C SER A 68 0.13 21.85 1.56
N GLU A 69 0.10 22.70 0.53
CA GLU A 69 -0.22 22.36 -0.85
C GLU A 69 0.89 21.46 -1.39
N THR A 70 0.73 20.14 -1.25
CA THR A 70 1.57 19.16 -1.94
C THR A 70 0.85 18.72 -3.21
N ASP A 71 1.25 19.39 -4.29
CA ASP A 71 0.83 19.19 -5.67
C ASP A 71 1.21 17.78 -6.19
N ASP A 72 0.33 16.80 -5.98
CA ASP A 72 0.45 15.42 -6.49
C ASP A 72 0.42 15.32 -8.03
N ALA A 73 0.01 16.38 -8.73
CA ALA A 73 -0.06 16.40 -10.19
C ALA A 73 1.33 16.53 -10.85
N SER A 74 2.30 17.16 -10.18
CA SER A 74 3.65 17.37 -10.71
C SER A 74 4.45 16.07 -10.85
N LEU A 75 4.21 15.06 -10.01
CA LEU A 75 5.00 13.81 -10.02
C LEU A 75 4.68 12.89 -11.20
N LEU A 76 3.47 12.94 -11.75
CA LEU A 76 3.05 12.11 -12.89
C LEU A 76 3.53 12.64 -14.25
N SER A 77 3.89 13.92 -14.32
CA SER A 77 4.32 14.58 -15.57
C SER A 77 5.69 14.11 -16.09
N ARG A 78 6.53 13.52 -15.23
CA ARG A 78 7.92 13.18 -15.57
C ARG A 78 8.09 11.87 -16.34
N ILE A 79 7.08 10.99 -16.31
CA ILE A 79 7.23 9.60 -16.83
C ILE A 79 6.67 9.47 -18.25
N SER A 80 6.01 10.49 -18.81
CA SER A 80 5.40 10.41 -20.13
C SER A 80 5.85 11.53 -21.09
N SER A 81 6.97 11.33 -21.79
CA SER A 81 7.07 11.82 -23.19
C SER A 81 8.11 11.05 -24.02
N LYS A 82 7.58 10.14 -24.85
CA LYS A 82 7.78 10.02 -26.31
C LYS A 82 9.21 9.83 -26.85
N GLY A 83 9.42 8.70 -27.53
CA GLY A 83 10.60 8.39 -28.32
C GLY A 83 10.66 9.00 -29.72
N LYS A 84 11.83 8.76 -30.34
CA LYS A 84 12.23 8.81 -31.77
C LYS A 84 12.05 10.12 -32.55
N SER A 85 13.17 10.74 -32.95
CA SER A 85 13.51 11.02 -34.37
C SER A 85 14.95 11.53 -34.52
N ALA A 86 15.60 11.11 -35.61
CA ALA A 86 16.97 11.48 -36.00
C ALA A 86 17.03 12.83 -36.72
N THR A 87 18.17 13.52 -36.67
CA THR A 87 18.83 14.20 -37.83
C THR A 87 20.06 15.02 -37.38
N SER A 88 21.04 15.02 -38.27
CA SER A 88 22.44 15.43 -38.24
C SER A 88 22.75 16.93 -38.01
N SER A 89 23.97 17.25 -37.57
CA SER A 89 24.88 18.19 -38.26
C SER A 89 26.24 18.37 -37.53
N SER A 90 27.28 18.48 -38.36
CA SER A 90 28.72 18.64 -38.13
C SER A 90 29.19 19.70 -37.11
N LYS A 91 30.34 19.46 -36.44
CA LYS A 91 31.60 20.21 -36.68
C LYS A 91 32.85 19.56 -36.04
N ARG A 92 33.97 19.73 -36.76
CA ARG A 92 35.35 19.25 -36.58
C ARG A 92 36.07 19.88 -35.37
N ASN A 93 37.07 19.19 -34.80
CA ASN A 93 38.50 19.56 -34.91
C ASN A 93 39.47 18.66 -34.09
N ALA A 94 40.55 18.26 -34.79
CA ALA A 94 41.95 17.97 -34.45
C ALA A 94 42.38 17.53 -33.03
N VAL A 95 43.16 16.44 -32.96
CA VAL A 95 44.64 16.48 -32.77
C VAL A 95 45.26 15.46 -33.72
#